data_AF-A0A023BY49-F1
#
_entry.id   AF-A0A023BY49-F1
#
_cell.length_a   1.000
_cell.length_b   1.000
_cell.length_c   1.000
_cell.angle_alpha   90.00
_cell.angle_beta   90.00
_cell.angle_gamma   90.00
#
_symmetry.space_group_name_H-M   'P 1'
#
loop_
_entity.id
_entity.type
_entity.pdbx_description
1 polymer ?
#
loop_
_entity_poly.entity_id
_entity_poly.type
_entity_poly.pdbx_seq_one_letter_code
_entity_poly.pdbx_strand_id
1 'polypeptide(L)'
;METNPYQNKAEFMSDILQALHLKTDEFMYNLVHHSPYEIILYNWINKLYAQGKSSDDAIQLIYKARNIVLLKNNNLCNSPIFP
;
A
#
# COMPACT_ATOMS: atom_id res chain seq x y z
N MET A 1 -12.29 -12.16 -25.68
CA MET A 1 -12.43 -12.49 -24.25
C MET A 1 -12.56 -11.17 -23.52
N GLU A 2 -13.77 -10.81 -23.09
CA GLU A 2 -14.00 -9.60 -22.28
C GLU A 2 -13.44 -9.88 -20.89
N THR A 3 -12.26 -9.34 -20.59
CA THR A 3 -11.67 -9.43 -19.26
C THR A 3 -12.50 -8.58 -18.31
N ASN A 4 -13.04 -9.22 -17.28
CA ASN A 4 -13.85 -8.55 -16.29
C ASN A 4 -12.97 -7.49 -15.57
N PRO A 5 -13.31 -6.19 -15.60
CA PRO A 5 -12.52 -5.14 -14.97
C PRO A 5 -12.35 -5.33 -13.45
N TYR A 6 -13.23 -6.12 -12.82
CA TYR A 6 -13.11 -6.51 -11.42
C TYR A 6 -12.05 -7.60 -11.19
N GLN A 7 -11.84 -8.51 -12.15
CA GLN A 7 -10.80 -9.54 -12.07
C GLN A 7 -9.40 -8.92 -12.17
N ASN A 8 -9.20 -7.99 -13.10
CA ASN A 8 -7.92 -7.29 -13.27
C ASN A 8 -7.52 -6.50 -12.01
N LYS A 9 -8.51 -5.91 -11.30
CA LYS A 9 -8.24 -5.17 -10.07
C LYS A 9 -7.86 -6.08 -8.90
N ALA A 10 -8.53 -7.22 -8.78
CA ALA A 10 -8.24 -8.19 -7.73
C ALA A 10 -6.83 -8.79 -7.92
N GLU A 11 -6.47 -9.11 -9.16
CA GLU A 11 -5.13 -9.59 -9.52
C GLU A 11 -4.06 -8.53 -9.22
N PHE A 12 -4.25 -7.30 -9.69
CA PHE A 12 -3.33 -6.18 -9.41
C PHE A 12 -3.13 -5.95 -7.92
N MET A 13 -4.19 -6.03 -7.12
CA MET A 13 -4.11 -5.91 -5.67
C MET A 13 -3.37 -7.09 -5.04
N SER A 14 -3.66 -8.32 -5.49
CA SER A 14 -3.01 -9.53 -5.01
C SER A 14 -1.50 -9.50 -5.25
N ASP A 15 -1.06 -9.09 -6.44
CA ASP A 15 0.35 -8.95 -6.79
C ASP A 15 1.09 -8.01 -5.83
N ILE A 16 0.47 -6.86 -5.54
CA ILE A 16 1.04 -5.85 -4.64
C ILE A 16 1.12 -6.39 -3.21
N LEU A 17 0.05 -7.01 -2.70
CA LEU A 17 0.05 -7.58 -1.34
C LEU A 17 1.09 -8.71 -1.22
N GLN A 18 1.21 -9.56 -2.23
CA GLN A 18 2.18 -10.64 -2.27
C GLN A 18 3.62 -10.10 -2.27
N ALA A 19 3.91 -9.08 -3.09
CA ALA A 19 5.22 -8.43 -3.12
C ALA A 19 5.56 -7.79 -1.76
N LEU A 20 4.58 -7.20 -1.09
CA LEU A 20 4.75 -6.61 0.25
C LEU A 20 4.79 -7.64 1.38
N HIS A 21 4.68 -8.93 1.08
CA HIS A 21 4.57 -10.03 2.04
C HIS A 21 3.39 -9.87 3.02
N LEU A 22 2.29 -9.29 2.55
CA LEU A 22 1.06 -9.13 3.31
C LEU A 22 0.10 -10.26 2.98
N LYS A 23 -0.51 -10.84 4.02
CA LYS A 23 -1.60 -11.80 3.85
C LYS A 23 -2.89 -11.08 3.50
N THR A 24 -3.58 -11.52 2.46
CA THR A 24 -4.80 -10.86 1.97
C THR A 24 -5.92 -10.84 3.00
N ASP A 25 -6.13 -11.94 3.73
CA ASP A 25 -7.13 -12.06 4.78
C ASP A 25 -6.88 -11.07 5.93
N GLU A 26 -5.64 -11.01 6.41
CA GLU A 26 -5.22 -10.06 7.45
C GLU A 26 -5.34 -8.61 6.98
N PHE A 27 -4.89 -8.33 5.77
CA PHE A 27 -5.01 -6.99 5.16
C PHE A 27 -6.47 -6.54 5.06
N MET A 28 -7.36 -7.41 4.57
CA MET A 28 -8.77 -7.08 4.41
C MET A 28 -9.46 -6.90 5.77
N TYR A 29 -9.13 -7.74 6.75
CA TYR A 29 -9.60 -7.57 8.12
C TYR A 29 -9.21 -6.21 8.67
N ASN A 30 -7.92 -5.84 8.60
CA ASN A 30 -7.42 -4.57 9.09
C ASN A 30 -7.99 -3.36 8.33
N LEU A 31 -8.23 -3.51 7.02
CA LEU A 31 -8.85 -2.48 6.19
C LEU A 31 -10.28 -2.18 6.66
N VAL A 32 -11.10 -3.21 6.91
CA VAL A 32 -12.47 -3.06 7.41
C VAL A 32 -12.48 -2.46 8.83
N HIS A 33 -11.47 -2.77 9.63
CA HIS A 33 -11.28 -2.18 10.97
C HIS A 33 -10.61 -0.80 10.95
N HIS A 34 -10.46 -0.20 9.78
CA HIS A 34 -9.92 1.15 9.60
C HIS A 34 -8.50 1.34 10.14
N SER A 35 -7.68 0.29 10.09
CA SER A 35 -6.27 0.39 10.43
C SER A 35 -5.59 1.42 9.51
N PRO A 36 -4.86 2.41 10.06
CA PRO A 36 -4.32 3.52 9.26
C PRO A 36 -3.39 3.06 8.13
N TYR A 37 -2.56 2.04 8.37
CA TYR A 37 -1.62 1.54 7.38
C TYR A 37 -2.34 0.93 6.17
N GLU A 38 -3.31 0.05 6.42
CA GLU A 38 -4.09 -0.63 5.40
C GLU A 38 -4.99 0.33 4.62
N ILE A 39 -5.57 1.35 5.26
CA ILE A 39 -6.31 2.42 4.57
C ILE A 39 -5.38 3.16 3.58
N ILE A 40 -4.20 3.57 4.04
CA ILE A 40 -3.26 4.31 3.19
C ILE A 40 -2.82 3.45 2.02
N LEU A 41 -2.45 2.19 2.29
CA LEU A 41 -2.02 1.25 1.27
C LEU A 41 -3.13 0.97 0.25
N TYR A 42 -4.37 0.74 0.72
CA TYR A 42 -5.54 0.57 -0.14
C TYR A 42 -5.77 1.77 -1.07
N ASN A 43 -5.66 2.98 -0.53
CA ASN A 43 -5.82 4.20 -1.31
C ASN A 43 -4.72 4.36 -2.38
N TRP A 44 -3.48 3.99 -2.07
CA TRP A 44 -2.39 3.99 -3.05
C TRP A 44 -2.63 2.96 -4.15
N ILE A 45 -2.97 1.73 -3.80
CA ILE A 45 -3.29 0.67 -4.76
C ILE A 45 -4.39 1.12 -5.71
N ASN A 46 -5.49 1.68 -5.18
CA ASN A 46 -6.59 2.16 -6.01
C ASN A 46 -6.19 3.31 -6.94
N LYS A 47 -5.40 4.28 -6.46
CA LYS A 47 -4.89 5.37 -7.29
C LYS A 47 -4.00 4.86 -8.43
N LEU A 48 -3.10 3.94 -8.13
CA LEU A 48 -2.16 3.39 -9.12
C LEU A 48 -2.89 2.55 -10.17
N TYR A 49 -3.88 1.77 -9.75
CA TYR A 49 -4.76 1.04 -10.66
C TYR A 49 -5.54 1.99 -11.58
N ALA A 50 -6.15 3.05 -11.02
CA ALA A 50 -6.89 4.04 -11.80
C ALA A 50 -6.01 4.82 -12.79
N GLN A 51 -4.71 4.93 -12.52
CA GLN A 51 -3.71 5.51 -13.42
C GLN A 51 -3.21 4.54 -14.50
N GLY A 52 -3.68 3.28 -14.49
CA GLY A 52 -3.24 2.26 -15.44
C GLY A 52 -1.79 1.83 -15.26
N LYS A 53 -1.25 1.92 -14.03
CA LYS A 53 0.10 1.42 -13.73
C LYS A 53 0.13 -0.10 -13.78
N SER A 54 1.26 -0.66 -14.21
CA SER A 54 1.53 -2.10 -14.06
C SER A 54 1.77 -2.46 -12.59
N SER A 55 1.56 -3.73 -12.23
CA SER A 55 1.84 -4.23 -10.87
C SER A 55 3.28 -3.92 -10.46
N ASP A 56 4.26 -4.17 -11.33
CA ASP A 56 5.69 -3.91 -11.05
C ASP A 56 5.99 -2.44 -10.74
N ASP A 57 5.45 -1.51 -11.55
CA ASP A 57 5.62 -0.08 -11.32
C ASP A 57 4.96 0.36 -10.01
N ALA A 58 3.76 -0.15 -9.74
CA ALA A 58 3.01 0.15 -8.53
C ALA A 58 3.76 -0.34 -7.28
N ILE A 59 4.31 -1.54 -7.31
CA ILE A 59 5.13 -2.12 -6.24
C ILE A 59 6.33 -1.21 -5.93
N GLN A 60 7.08 -0.79 -6.95
CA GLN A 60 8.24 0.10 -6.75
C GLN A 60 7.83 1.46 -6.16
N LEU A 61 6.73 2.03 -6.63
CA LEU A 61 6.22 3.30 -6.10
C LEU A 61 5.78 3.17 -4.64
N ILE A 62 5.11 2.07 -4.28
CA ILE A 62 4.70 1.79 -2.90
C ILE A 62 5.92 1.60 -1.99
N TYR A 63 6.95 0.87 -2.41
CA TYR A 63 8.19 0.76 -1.63
C TYR A 63 8.86 2.11 -1.42
N LYS A 64 8.96 2.94 -2.47
CA LYS A 64 9.52 4.30 -2.37
C LYS A 64 8.70 5.16 -1.41
N ALA A 65 7.36 5.13 -1.52
CA ALA A 65 6.47 5.89 -0.66
C ALA A 65 6.55 5.42 0.81
N ARG A 66 6.63 4.11 1.05
CA ARG A 66 6.82 3.53 2.38
C ARG A 66 8.12 4.02 3.02
N ASN A 67 9.22 4.03 2.26
CA ASN A 67 10.49 4.57 2.74
C ASN A 67 10.39 6.06 3.08
N ILE A 68 9.70 6.88 2.30
CA ILE A 68 9.51 8.30 2.61
C ILE A 68 8.69 8.49 3.89
N VAL A 69 7.60 7.74 4.08
CA VAL A 69 6.77 7.81 5.29
C VAL A 69 7.57 7.39 6.52
N LEU A 70 8.34 6.30 6.43
CA LEU A 70 9.21 5.84 7.51
C LEU A 70 10.34 6.84 7.83
N LEU A 71 11.02 7.36 6.81
CA LEU A 71 12.09 8.34 6.98
C LEU A 71 11.58 9.67 7.56
N LYS A 72 10.37 10.10 7.19
CA LYS A 72 9.77 11.33 7.73
C LYS A 72 9.40 11.18 9.21
N ASN A 73 9.08 9.97 9.69
CA ASN A 73 8.83 9.70 11.11
C ASN A 73 10.12 9.60 11.94
N ASN A 74 11.24 9.17 11.36
CA ASN A 74 12.53 9.15 12.07
C ASN A 74 13.03 10.56 12.44
N ASN A 75 12.60 11.60 11.72
CA ASN A 75 12.93 12.99 12.04
C ASN A 75 12.04 13.59 13.15
N LEU A 76 11.01 12.88 13.61
CA LEU A 76 10.14 13.31 14.72
C LEU A 76 10.59 12.75 16.08
N CYS A 77 11.56 11.84 16.12
CA CYS A 77 12.09 11.25 17.35
C CYS A 77 13.34 11.95 17.91
N ASN A 78 13.58 13.21 17.55
CA ASN A 78 14.47 14.09 18.32
C ASN A 78 13.62 14.96 19.25
N SER A 79 13.01 14.35 20.26
CA SER A 79 12.57 15.14 21.42
C SER A 79 13.84 15.65 22.11
N PRO A 80 13.99 16.97 22.31
CA PRO A 80 15.11 17.48 23.08
C PRO A 80 14.93 16.99 24.52
N ILE A 81 15.89 16.18 24.98
CA ILE A 81 16.02 15.88 26.40
C ILE A 81 16.60 17.14 27.05
N PHE A 82 15.75 17.87 27.77
CA PHE A 82 16.11 18.74 28.89
C PHE A 82 15.08 18.48 30.00
N PRO A 83 15.45 18.53 31.29
CA PRO A 83 16.62 19.19 31.87
C PRO A 83 17.76 18.26 32.29
#